data_AF-A0A377KCL5-F1
#
_entry.id   AF-A0A377KCL5-F1
#
_cell.length_a   1.000
_cell.length_b   1.000
_cell.length_c   1.000
_cell.angle_alpha   90.00
_cell.angle_beta   90.00
_cell.angle_gamma   90.00
#
_symmetry.space_group_name_H-M   'P 1'
#
loop_
_entity.id
_entity.type
_entity.pdbx_description
1 polymer ?
#
loop_
_entity_poly.entity_id
_entity_poly.type
_entity_poly.pdbx_seq_one_letter_code
_entity_poly.pdbx_strand_id
1 'polypeptide(L)' 'MRELNTITPAPGFNQVYYPGQDQDIKQRKAAVEGIEIVDDIYQYLISDALYNTSYETKNPFAQ' A
#
# COMPACT_ATOMS: atom_id res chain seq x y z
N MET A 1 -17.97 3.28 -15.82
CA MET A 1 -17.19 2.40 -14.93
C MET A 1 -18.01 1.64 -13.88
N ARG A 2 -19.24 2.07 -13.51
CA ARG A 2 -20.09 1.32 -12.55
C ARG A 2 -20.40 -0.11 -13.01
N GLU A 3 -20.49 -0.32 -14.32
CA GLU A 3 -20.81 -1.61 -14.95
C GLU A 3 -19.79 -2.71 -14.61
N LEU A 4 -18.51 -2.37 -14.48
CA LEU A 4 -17.47 -3.36 -14.11
C LEU A 4 -17.63 -3.86 -12.68
N ASN A 5 -18.10 -2.98 -11.78
CA ASN A 5 -18.28 -3.31 -10.37
C ASN A 5 -19.54 -4.13 -10.11
N THR A 6 -20.44 -4.18 -11.09
CA THR A 6 -21.65 -5.00 -11.05
C THR A 6 -21.46 -6.40 -11.64
N ILE A 7 -20.28 -6.72 -12.16
CA ILE A 7 -19.97 -8.04 -12.70
C ILE A 7 -19.89 -9.06 -11.57
N THR A 8 -20.51 -10.23 -11.77
CA THR A 8 -20.44 -11.36 -10.84
C THR A 8 -18.98 -11.79 -10.67
N PRO A 9 -18.43 -11.76 -9.44
CA PRO A 9 -17.07 -12.21 -9.18
C PRO A 9 -16.91 -13.72 -9.43
N ALA A 10 -15.72 -14.14 -9.83
CA ALA A 10 -15.38 -15.55 -9.91
C ALA A 10 -15.30 -16.17 -8.49
N PRO A 11 -15.51 -17.49 -8.34
CA PRO A 11 -15.35 -18.16 -7.04
C PRO A 11 -13.97 -17.88 -6.42
N GLY A 12 -13.94 -17.50 -5.14
CA GLY A 12 -12.72 -17.08 -4.44
C GLY A 12 -12.42 -15.59 -4.49
N PHE A 13 -13.17 -14.79 -5.27
CA PHE A 13 -13.06 -13.34 -5.31
C PHE A 13 -14.31 -12.67 -4.73
N ASN A 14 -14.11 -11.64 -3.90
CA ASN A 14 -15.23 -10.96 -3.22
C ASN A 14 -15.93 -9.93 -4.13
N GLN A 15 -15.22 -9.30 -5.06
CA GLN A 15 -15.75 -8.27 -5.95
C GLN A 15 -14.87 -8.10 -7.20
N VAL A 16 -15.45 -7.58 -8.27
CA VAL A 16 -14.73 -7.12 -9.47
C VAL A 16 -14.48 -5.62 -9.33
N TYR A 17 -13.23 -5.21 -9.51
CA TYR A 17 -12.83 -3.81 -9.50
C TYR A 17 -12.53 -3.32 -10.91
N TYR A 18 -12.87 -2.07 -11.21
CA TYR A 18 -12.27 -1.40 -12.37
C TYR A 18 -10.78 -1.09 -12.09
N PRO A 19 -9.94 -0.98 -13.13
CA PRO A 19 -8.51 -0.72 -12.96
C PRO A 19 -8.25 0.54 -12.10
N GLY A 20 -7.53 0.37 -10.99
CA GLY A 20 -7.18 1.44 -10.05
C GLY A 20 -8.19 1.66 -8.91
N GLN A 21 -9.36 1.02 -8.92
CA GLN A 21 -10.36 1.22 -7.87
C GLN A 21 -9.88 0.80 -6.47
N ASP A 22 -9.03 -0.24 -6.39
CA ASP A 22 -8.43 -0.66 -5.14
C ASP A 22 -7.54 0.44 -4.54
N GLN A 23 -6.82 1.19 -5.39
CA GLN A 23 -6.04 2.36 -4.99
C GLN A 23 -6.95 3.53 -4.60
N ASP A 24 -8.02 3.80 -5.34
CA ASP A 24 -9.01 4.82 -4.98
C ASP A 24 -9.66 4.56 -3.61
N ILE A 25 -9.90 3.28 -3.29
CA ILE A 25 -10.42 2.86 -1.97
C ILE A 25 -9.36 3.11 -0.90
N LYS A 26 -8.11 2.67 -1.11
CA LYS A 26 -7.01 2.89 -0.16
C LYS A 26 -6.74 4.37 0.08
N GLN A 27 -6.74 5.19 -0.97
CA GLN A 27 -6.53 6.64 -0.86
C GLN A 27 -7.62 7.32 -0.04
N ARG A 28 -8.90 6.99 -0.29
CA ARG A 28 -10.02 7.53 0.50
C ARG A 28 -9.95 7.10 1.95
N LYS A 29 -9.58 5.84 2.21
CA LYS A 29 -9.38 5.32 3.56
C LYS A 29 -8.25 6.05 4.27
N ALA A 30 -7.11 6.24 3.61
CA ALA A 30 -5.95 6.95 4.15
C ALA A 30 -6.24 8.43 4.45
N ALA A 31 -7.14 9.08 3.71
CA ALA A 31 -7.56 10.44 3.99
C ALA A 31 -8.34 10.58 5.32
N VAL A 32 -8.94 9.48 5.82
CA VAL A 32 -9.72 9.44 7.07
C VAL A 32 -8.90 8.86 8.21
N GLU A 33 -8.18 7.76 7.96
CA GLU A 33 -7.48 6.98 8.98
C GLU A 33 -5.98 7.34 9.08
N GLY A 34 -5.45 8.11 8.14
CA GLY A 34 -4.02 8.37 8.00
C GLY A 34 -3.33 7.42 7.01
N ILE A 35 -2.15 7.82 6.55
CA ILE A 35 -1.32 7.00 5.64
C ILE A 35 -0.53 6.00 6.49
N GLU A 36 -0.75 4.72 6.24
CA GLU A 36 0.04 3.65 6.86
C GLU A 36 1.46 3.64 6.29
N ILE A 37 2.45 3.75 7.16
CA ILE A 37 3.87 3.68 6.82
C ILE A 37 4.59 2.76 7.81
N VAL A 38 5.66 2.10 7.36
CA VAL A 38 6.47 1.23 8.22
C VAL A 38 7.27 2.09 9.21
N ASP A 39 7.31 1.69 10.48
CA ASP A 39 7.97 2.43 11.56
C ASP A 39 9.43 2.79 11.23
N ASP A 40 10.20 1.85 10.68
CA ASP A 40 11.60 2.08 10.29
C ASP A 40 11.74 3.22 9.26
N ILE A 41 10.77 3.36 8.35
CA ILE A 41 10.74 4.46 7.38
C ILE A 41 10.43 5.77 8.09
N TYR A 42 9.48 5.78 9.02
CA TYR A 42 9.16 6.96 9.81
C TYR A 42 10.37 7.44 10.64
N GLN A 43 11.03 6.52 11.34
CA GLN A 43 12.22 6.81 12.13
C GLN A 43 13.37 7.36 11.27
N TYR A 44 13.55 6.82 10.06
CA TYR A 44 14.52 7.36 9.10
C TYR A 44 14.19 8.80 8.69
N LEU A 45 12.94 9.09 8.34
CA LEU A 45 12.52 10.41 7.87
C LEU A 45 12.68 11.53 8.91
N ILE A 46 12.61 11.20 10.21
CA ILE A 46 12.81 12.17 11.31
C ILE A 46 14.27 12.22 11.81
N SER A 47 15.17 11.43 11.21
CA SER A 47 16.58 11.39 11.59
C SER A 47 17.42 12.41 10.80
N ASP A 48 18.62 12.72 11.32
CA ASP A 48 19.62 13.53 10.62
C ASP A 48 20.42 12.75 9.55
N ALA A 49 20.17 11.44 9.43
CA ALA A 49 20.91 10.57 8.52
C ALA A 49 20.42 10.71 7.08
N LEU A 50 21.33 11.04 6.14
CA LEU A 50 21.00 11.18 4.72
C LEU A 50 20.89 9.84 3.97
N TYR A 51 21.48 8.78 4.53
CA TYR A 51 21.42 7.42 4.00
C TYR A 51 21.76 6.42 5.10
N ASN A 52 21.20 5.21 4.99
CA ASN A 52 21.56 4.08 5.84
C ASN A 52 22.49 3.14 5.08
N THR A 53 23.58 2.70 5.71
CA THR A 53 24.46 1.65 5.18
C THR A 53 23.91 0.26 5.52
N SER A 54 22.62 0.01 5.24
CA SER A 54 21.93 -1.23 5.61
C SER A 54 22.11 -2.38 4.61
N TYR A 55 22.85 -2.16 3.53
CA TYR A 55 23.06 -3.14 2.46
C TYR A 55 24.09 -4.23 2.79
N GLU A 56 24.73 -4.21 3.96
CA GLU A 56 25.70 -5.27 4.29
C GLU A 56 25.04 -6.59 4.74
N THR A 57 23.77 -6.63 5.16
CA THR A 57 23.19 -7.90 5.69
C THR A 57 21.69 -8.15 5.50
N LYS A 58 20.87 -7.24 4.95
CA LYS A 58 19.41 -7.47 4.88
C LYS A 58 18.92 -7.84 3.47
N ASN A 59 18.06 -8.86 3.41
CA ASN A 59 17.39 -9.35 2.20
C ASN A 59 16.69 -8.19 1.46
N PRO A 60 16.91 -8.01 0.14
CA PRO A 60 16.29 -6.94 -0.65
C PRO A 60 14.76 -6.98 -0.70
N PHE A 61 14.16 -8.09 -0.27
CA PHE A 61 12.73 -8.20 0.00
C PHE A 61 12.56 -8.34 1.51
N ALA A 62 12.26 -7.22 2.18
CA ALA A 62 11.88 -7.22 3.59
C ALA A 62 10.80 -8.29 3.81
N GLN A 63 11.08 -9.27 4.67
CA GLN A 63 10.15 -10.33 5.05
C GLN A 63 9.21 -9.86 6.16
#